data_AF-B3U1N5-F1
#
_entry.id   AF-B3U1N5-F1
#
_cell.length_a   1.000
_cell.length_b   1.000
_cell.length_c   1.000
_cell.angle_alpha   90.00
_cell.angle_beta   90.00
_cell.angle_gamma   90.00
#
_symmetry.space_group_name_H-M   'P 1'
#
loop_
_entity.id
_entity.type
_entity.pdbx_description
1 polymer ?
#
loop_
_entity_poly.entity_id
_entity_poly.type
_entity_poly.pdbx_seq_one_letter_code
_entity_poly.pdbx_strand_id
1 'polypeptide(L)' 'IHKQLRNMSAQLEEAGYAPDTGHVLHDFDEEEKVSHLGYHSEKLAIAYGLISTPPGSLLRIF' A
#
# COMPACT_ATOMS: atom_id res chain seq x y z
N ILE A 1 7.68 3.29 9.64
CA ILE A 1 6.54 2.77 8.86
C ILE A 1 6.72 2.95 7.34
N HIS A 2 7.03 4.14 6.83
CA HIS A 2 7.18 4.39 5.37
C HIS A 2 8.22 3.50 4.65
N LYS A 3 9.30 3.09 5.32
CA LYS A 3 10.24 2.10 4.76
C LYS A 3 9.56 0.77 4.47
N GLN A 4 8.74 0.27 5.40
CA GLN A 4 8.01 -0.98 5.17
C GLN A 4 6.92 -0.83 4.11
N LEU A 5 6.24 0.32 4.09
CA LEU A 5 5.28 0.63 3.04
C LEU A 5 5.93 0.52 1.65
N ARG A 6 7.11 1.13 1.45
CA ARG A 6 7.86 1.04 0.19
C ARG A 6 8.31 -0.38 -0.13
N ASN A 7 8.82 -1.12 0.86
CA ASN A 7 9.23 -2.51 0.66
C ASN A 7 8.05 -3.38 0.23
N MET A 8 6.91 -3.23 0.91
CA MET A 8 5.68 -3.95 0.58
C MET A 8 5.18 -3.58 -0.83
N SER A 9 5.17 -2.29 -1.18
CA SER A 9 4.79 -1.86 -2.54
C SER A 9 5.69 -2.49 -3.61
N ALA A 10 7.02 -2.49 -3.40
CA ALA A 10 7.96 -3.10 -4.34
C ALA A 10 7.76 -4.62 -4.47
N GLN A 11 7.49 -5.31 -3.36
CA GLN A 11 7.18 -6.74 -3.37
C GLN A 11 5.85 -7.05 -4.07
N LEU A 12 4.84 -6.18 -3.91
CA LEU A 12 3.56 -6.31 -4.60
C LEU A 12 3.75 -6.11 -6.11
N GLU A 13 4.50 -5.09 -6.52
CA GLU A 13 4.84 -4.85 -7.94
C GLU A 13 5.60 -6.03 -8.55
N GLU A 14 6.59 -6.59 -7.85
CA GLU A 14 7.33 -7.78 -8.28
C GLU A 14 6.42 -9.02 -8.40
N ALA A 15 5.42 -9.13 -7.52
CA ALA A 15 4.38 -10.15 -7.60
C ALA A 15 3.33 -9.89 -8.71
N GLY A 16 3.46 -8.80 -9.47
CA GLY A 16 2.56 -8.43 -10.57
C GLY A 16 1.31 -7.68 -10.14
N TYR A 17 1.26 -7.16 -8.91
CA TYR A 17 0.16 -6.30 -8.47
C TYR A 17 0.22 -4.94 -9.19
N ALA A 18 -0.80 -4.65 -9.98
CA ALA A 18 -1.03 -3.33 -10.56
C ALA A 18 -2.07 -2.58 -9.70
N PRO A 19 -1.75 -1.40 -9.14
CA PRO A 19 -2.73 -0.59 -8.44
C PRO A 19 -3.86 -0.18 -9.38
N ASP A 20 -5.12 -0.39 -8.99
CA ASP A 20 -6.26 0.11 -9.75
C ASP A 20 -6.38 1.64 -9.57
N THR A 21 -6.03 2.39 -10.61
CA THR A 21 -6.13 3.86 -10.65
C THR A 21 -7.49 4.36 -11.17
N GLY A 22 -8.39 3.46 -11.57
CA GLY A 22 -9.67 3.80 -12.20
C GLY A 22 -10.66 4.55 -11.30
N HIS A 23 -10.44 4.52 -10.00
CA HIS A 23 -11.28 5.20 -9.00
C HIS A 23 -10.74 6.55 -8.53
N VAL A 24 -9.57 6.97 -9.00
CA VAL A 24 -9.03 8.30 -8.68
C VAL A 24 -9.65 9.33 -9.62
N LEU A 25 -10.81 9.86 -9.21
CA LEU A 25 -11.64 10.82 -9.95
C LEU A 25 -11.03 12.23 -10.05
N HIS A 26 -9.84 12.47 -9.50
CA HIS A 26 -9.12 13.73 -9.68
C HIS A 26 -8.19 13.66 -10.89
N ASP A 27 -8.06 14.78 -11.61
CA ASP A 27 -7.05 15.03 -12.64
C ASP A 27 -5.64 15.11 -11.99
N PHE A 28 -5.16 13.97 -11.50
CA PHE A 28 -3.79 13.76 -11.09
C PHE A 28 -3.06 12.98 -12.19
N ASP A 29 -1.79 13.28 -12.42
CA ASP A 29 -0.96 12.45 -13.29
C ASP A 29 -0.89 11.01 -12.72
N GLU A 30 -0.73 10.00 -13.58
CA GLU A 30 -0.75 8.58 -13.13
C GLU A 30 0.29 8.29 -12.04
N GLU A 31 1.45 8.97 -12.05
CA GLU A 31 2.45 8.90 -10.97
C GLU A 31 1.94 9.50 -9.64
N GLU A 32 1.19 10.60 -9.69
CA GLU A 32 0.57 11.21 -8.51
C GLU A 32 -0.56 10.34 -7.97
N LYS A 33 -1.35 9.68 -8.84
CA LYS A 33 -2.37 8.72 -8.44
C LYS A 33 -1.76 7.51 -7.73
N VAL A 34 -0.68 6.93 -8.27
CA VAL A 34 0.03 5.81 -7.65
C VAL A 34 0.62 6.21 -6.29
N SER A 35 1.21 7.41 -6.22
CA SER A 35 1.73 7.96 -4.95
C SER A 35 0.62 8.12 -3.92
N HIS A 36 -0.50 8.77 -4.26
CA HIS A 36 -1.64 8.96 -3.36
C HIS A 36 -2.26 7.63 -2.92
N LEU A 37 -2.43 6.69 -3.85
CA LEU A 37 -2.90 5.34 -3.54
C LEU A 37 -1.95 4.62 -2.58
N GLY A 38 -0.66 4.90 -2.64
CA GLY A 38 0.36 4.38 -1.74
C GLY A 38 0.18 4.81 -0.28
N TYR A 39 -0.41 5.99 -0.03
CA TYR A 39 -0.57 6.57 1.30
C TYR A 39 -1.95 6.38 1.94
N HIS A 40 -2.83 5.57 1.34
CA HIS A 40 -4.09 5.24 1.99
C HIS A 40 -3.87 4.66 3.40
N SER A 41 -4.75 5.06 4.31
CA SER A 41 -4.74 4.67 5.73
C SER A 41 -4.64 3.16 5.90
N GLU A 42 -5.29 2.41 5.01
CA GLU A 42 -5.29 0.95 4.94
C GLU A 42 -3.88 0.39 4.71
N LYS A 43 -3.14 0.91 3.72
CA LYS A 43 -1.77 0.45 3.41
C LYS A 43 -0.81 0.80 4.53
N LEU A 44 -0.99 1.95 5.17
CA LEU A 44 -0.26 2.31 6.38
C LEU A 44 -0.59 1.36 7.52
N ALA A 45 -1.86 1.03 7.75
CA ALA A 45 -2.27 0.09 8.79
C ALA A 45 -1.69 -1.32 8.56
N ILE A 46 -1.62 -1.79 7.31
CA ILE A 46 -0.93 -3.05 6.96
C ILE A 46 0.57 -2.94 7.27
N ALA A 47 1.24 -1.88 6.80
CA ALA A 47 2.67 -1.69 7.03
C ALA A 47 3.01 -1.60 8.53
N TYR A 48 2.14 -1.00 9.33
CA TYR A 48 2.27 -0.98 10.79
C TYR A 48 2.06 -2.39 11.37
N GLY A 49 1.00 -3.09 10.98
CA GLY A 49 0.72 -4.45 11.44
C GLY A 49 1.89 -5.41 11.18
N LEU A 50 2.51 -5.33 10.00
CA LEU A 50 3.69 -6.14 9.66
C LEU A 50 4.94 -5.83 10.50
N ILE A 51 5.09 -4.59 10.97
CA ILE A 51 6.19 -4.21 11.88
C ILE A 51 5.89 -4.67 13.30
N SER A 52 4.64 -4.54 13.72
CA SER A 52 4.24 -4.57 15.13
C SER A 52 3.70 -5.92 15.58
N THR A 53 3.53 -6.89 14.68
CA THR A 53 2.99 -8.22 15.00
C THR A 53 3.95 -9.34 14.60
N PRO A 54 3.96 -10.49 15.32
CA PRO A 54 4.76 -11.64 14.93
C PRO A 54 4.38 -12.19 13.54
N PRO A 55 5.31 -12.85 12.82
CA PRO A 55 5.00 -13.55 11.58
C PRO A 55 3.85 -14.56 11.74
N GLY A 56 2.93 -14.59 10.77
CA GLY A 56 1.74 -15.44 10.81
C GLY A 56 0.56 -14.86 11.59
N SER A 57 0.70 -13.64 12.14
CA SER A 57 -0.42 -12.94 12.77
C SER A 57 -1.49 -12.55 11.76
N LEU A 58 -2.76 -12.77 12.11
CA LEU A 58 -3.89 -12.30 11.31
C LEU A 58 -4.02 -10.77 11.47
N LEU A 59 -3.90 -10.06 10.36
CA LEU A 59 -4.20 -8.62 10.28
C LEU A 59 -5.57 -8.44 9.64
N ARG A 60 -6.45 -7.67 10.28
CA ARG A 60 -7.75 -7.28 9.73
C ARG A 60 -7.79 -5.77 9.58
N ILE A 61 -7.99 -5.32 8.35
CA ILE A 61 -8.10 -3.91 7.95
C ILE A 61 -9.53 -3.71 7.46
N PHE A 62 -10.16 -2.60 7.84
CA PHE A 62 -11.54 -2.26 7.52
C PHE A 62 -11.60 -1.05 6.61
#